data_AF-A0A7S0ICQ4-F1
#
_entry.id   AF-A0A7S0ICQ4-F1
#
_cell.length_a   1.000
_cell.length_b   1.000
_cell.length_c   1.000
_cell.angle_alpha   90.00
_cell.angle_beta   90.00
_cell.angle_gamma   90.00
#
_symmetry.space_group_name_H-M   'P 1'
#
loop_
_entity.id
_entity.type
_entity.pdbx_description
1 polymer ?
#
loop_
_entity_poly.entity_id
_entity_poly.type
_entity_poly.pdbx_seq_one_letter_code
_entity_poly.pdbx_strand_id
1 'polypeptide(L)'
;PIRAGRAPGLETSMAPRSAARSRGGKTPGTSKKQYRQVKGVRYDDGALAIADDADKISLPVAKAIFEEVQDGGVVTPTEWRTLSYIADGGKDGAQYALTAPARKYLLDLVRAEEGGGEEEEDG
;
A
#
# COMPACT_ATOMS: atom_id res chain seq x y z
N PRO A 1 66.24 -6.02 -17.93
CA PRO A 1 66.79 -4.64 -17.83
C PRO A 1 65.88 -3.81 -16.94
N ILE A 2 66.44 -3.30 -15.83
CA ILE A 2 66.13 -2.05 -15.08
C ILE A 2 64.64 -1.63 -14.89
N ARG A 3 64.15 -1.22 -13.73
CA ARG A 3 64.73 -0.82 -12.44
C ARG A 3 63.56 -0.57 -11.46
N ALA A 4 63.84 -0.76 -10.17
CA ALA A 4 63.37 0.01 -9.00
C ALA A 4 61.84 0.21 -8.81
N GLY A 5 61.20 -0.23 -7.73
CA GLY A 5 61.64 -0.25 -6.33
C GLY A 5 60.98 0.91 -5.58
N ARG A 6 60.27 0.62 -4.47
CA ARG A 6 60.08 1.48 -3.27
C ARG A 6 59.01 0.88 -2.31
N ALA A 7 59.43 0.36 -1.17
CA ALA A 7 58.63 0.28 0.08
C ALA A 7 58.65 1.68 0.78
N PRO A 8 58.03 1.97 1.95
CA PRO A 8 57.28 1.14 2.92
C PRO A 8 56.05 1.86 3.56
N GLY A 9 55.46 1.26 4.60
CA GLY A 9 54.56 1.92 5.57
C GLY A 9 53.10 1.46 5.44
N LEU A 10 52.26 1.47 6.46
CA LEU A 10 52.36 1.84 7.86
C LEU A 10 51.13 1.21 8.52
N GLU A 11 51.35 0.67 9.71
CA GLU A 11 50.37 0.21 10.68
C GLU A 11 49.21 1.21 10.88
N THR A 12 47.94 0.77 10.86
CA THR A 12 46.92 1.30 11.79
C THR A 12 45.63 0.46 11.81
N SER A 13 45.35 -0.07 13.00
CA SER A 13 44.11 0.17 13.74
C SER A 13 42.73 -0.01 13.06
N MET A 14 42.07 -1.13 13.36
CA MET A 14 40.83 -1.18 14.17
C MET A 14 39.84 0.00 14.02
N ALA A 15 38.69 -0.26 13.37
CA ALA A 15 37.31 0.06 13.80
C ALA A 15 36.30 -0.21 12.65
N PRO A 16 34.97 -0.18 12.90
CA PRO A 16 34.19 -1.30 13.40
C PRO A 16 33.25 -1.91 12.34
N ARG A 17 32.78 -3.12 12.64
CA ARG A 17 31.60 -3.73 11.99
C ARG A 17 30.38 -2.84 12.22
N SER A 18 30.16 -1.86 11.34
CA SER A 18 28.89 -1.18 11.22
C SER A 18 27.90 -2.14 10.57
N ALA A 19 27.28 -2.97 11.40
CA ALA A 19 25.97 -3.54 11.11
C ALA A 19 24.97 -2.37 11.10
N ALA A 20 25.02 -1.56 10.04
CA ALA A 20 23.89 -0.76 9.63
C ALA A 20 22.85 -1.77 9.13
N ARG A 21 22.08 -2.27 10.08
CA ARG A 21 20.78 -2.88 9.87
C ARG A 21 20.01 -1.84 9.08
N SER A 22 20.02 -2.01 7.76
CA SER A 22 19.22 -1.25 6.83
C SER A 22 17.78 -1.48 7.24
N ARG A 23 17.30 -0.63 8.16
CA ARG A 23 15.89 -0.31 8.24
C ARG A 23 15.64 0.31 6.89
N GLY A 24 15.14 -0.51 5.97
CA GLY A 24 14.72 -0.08 4.65
C GLY A 24 13.74 1.05 4.86
N GLY A 25 14.25 2.27 4.80
CA GLY A 25 13.41 3.41 4.51
C GLY A 25 12.86 3.11 3.14
N LYS A 26 11.56 2.80 3.08
CA LYS A 26 10.77 2.94 1.86
C LYS A 26 11.04 4.38 1.40
N THR A 27 12.03 4.55 0.54
CA THR A 27 12.02 5.66 -0.41
C THR A 27 10.67 5.54 -1.09
N PRO A 28 9.86 6.63 -1.21
CA PRO A 28 8.60 6.57 -1.92
C PRO A 28 8.90 6.18 -3.36
N GLY A 29 8.87 4.87 -3.60
CA GLY A 29 9.15 4.28 -4.87
C GLY A 29 8.04 4.76 -5.78
N THR A 30 8.41 5.47 -6.82
CA THR A 30 7.54 5.85 -7.93
C THR A 30 7.17 4.60 -8.76
N SER A 31 6.76 3.52 -8.07
CA SER A 31 6.10 2.39 -8.68
C SER A 31 4.86 2.95 -9.35
N LYS A 32 4.82 2.90 -10.68
CA LYS A 32 3.68 3.40 -11.45
C LYS A 32 2.44 2.67 -10.93
N LYS A 33 1.46 3.40 -10.38
CA LYS A 33 0.16 2.81 -9.99
C LYS A 33 -0.39 2.01 -11.17
N GLN A 34 -0.57 0.71 -10.98
CA GLN A 34 -1.15 -0.17 -11.99
C GLN A 34 -2.67 -0.16 -11.81
N TYR A 35 -3.40 -0.26 -12.92
CA TYR A 35 -4.86 -0.25 -12.90
C TYR A 35 -5.41 -1.46 -13.64
N ARG A 36 -6.43 -2.08 -13.06
CA ARG A 36 -7.18 -3.16 -13.68
C ARG A 36 -8.52 -2.64 -14.19
N GLN A 37 -8.96 -3.13 -15.36
CA GLN A 37 -10.29 -2.82 -15.88
C GLN A 37 -11.24 -3.99 -15.71
N VAL A 38 -12.39 -3.75 -15.08
CA VAL A 38 -13.50 -4.72 -14.98
C VAL A 38 -14.74 -4.07 -15.58
N LYS A 39 -15.34 -4.70 -16.60
CA LYS A 39 -16.52 -4.18 -17.33
C LYS A 39 -16.37 -2.71 -17.77
N GLY A 40 -15.17 -2.30 -18.23
CA GLY A 40 -14.87 -0.94 -18.70
C GLY A 40 -14.60 0.09 -17.58
N VAL A 41 -14.61 -0.35 -16.32
CA VAL A 41 -14.33 0.48 -15.16
C VAL A 41 -12.91 0.23 -14.67
N ARG A 42 -12.16 1.29 -14.38
CA ARG A 42 -10.80 1.23 -13.82
C ARG A 42 -10.83 1.11 -12.30
N TYR A 43 -9.95 0.27 -11.78
CA TYR A 43 -9.73 0.01 -10.36
C TYR A 43 -8.23 -0.04 -10.07
N ASP A 44 -7.84 0.21 -8.82
CA ASP A 44 -6.47 0.10 -8.36
C ASP A 44 -6.04 -1.38 -8.31
N ASP A 45 -4.99 -1.74 -9.06
CA ASP A 45 -4.57 -3.14 -9.18
C ASP A 45 -3.87 -3.65 -7.91
N GLY A 46 -3.18 -2.78 -7.16
CA GLY A 46 -2.51 -3.16 -5.91
C GLY A 46 -3.53 -3.57 -4.86
N ALA A 47 -4.56 -2.75 -4.68
CA ALA A 47 -5.68 -3.03 -3.78
C ALA A 47 -6.43 -4.32 -4.18
N LEU A 48 -6.68 -4.52 -5.48
CA LEU A 48 -7.32 -5.75 -5.98
C LEU A 48 -6.44 -6.99 -5.81
N ALA A 49 -5.13 -6.87 -5.99
CA ALA A 49 -4.19 -7.98 -5.80
C ALA A 49 -4.20 -8.48 -4.35
N ILE A 50 -4.25 -7.58 -3.36
CA ILE A 50 -4.39 -7.96 -1.94
C ILE A 50 -5.73 -8.67 -1.70
N ALA A 51 -6.81 -8.22 -2.34
CA ALA A 51 -8.11 -8.85 -2.22
C ALA A 51 -8.16 -10.24 -2.91
N ASP A 52 -7.49 -10.40 -4.06
CA ASP A 52 -7.42 -11.65 -4.81
C ASP A 52 -6.54 -12.72 -4.11
N ASP A 53 -5.50 -12.32 -3.38
CA ASP A 53 -4.64 -13.22 -2.61
C ASP A 53 -5.32 -13.74 -1.33
N ALA A 54 -6.32 -13.00 -0.83
CA ALA A 54 -7.06 -13.37 0.36
C ALA A 54 -8.17 -14.40 0.05
N ASP A 55 -8.10 -15.57 0.68
CA ASP A 55 -9.23 -16.54 0.72
C ASP A 55 -10.51 -15.90 1.30
N LYS A 56 -10.32 -15.05 2.31
CA LYS A 56 -11.40 -14.29 2.93
C LYS A 56 -10.90 -12.91 3.38
N ILE A 57 -11.65 -11.87 3.00
CA ILE A 57 -11.37 -10.50 3.42
C ILE A 57 -11.85 -10.31 4.86
N SER A 58 -10.91 -10.53 5.78
CA SER A 58 -11.05 -10.22 7.20
C SER A 58 -10.69 -8.75 7.47
N LEU A 59 -11.01 -8.25 8.67
CA LEU A 59 -10.68 -6.88 9.06
C LEU A 59 -9.20 -6.48 8.85
N PRO A 60 -8.18 -7.31 9.21
CA PRO A 60 -6.79 -6.93 8.94
C PRO A 60 -6.48 -6.86 7.44
N VAL A 61 -7.07 -7.73 6.61
CA VAL A 61 -6.91 -7.66 5.14
C VAL A 61 -7.54 -6.38 4.59
N ALA A 62 -8.73 -6.01 5.06
CA ALA A 62 -9.38 -4.76 4.66
C ALA A 62 -8.56 -3.51 5.02
N LYS A 63 -7.86 -3.53 6.17
CA LYS A 63 -6.92 -2.46 6.53
C LYS A 63 -5.72 -2.42 5.60
N ALA A 64 -5.13 -3.57 5.26
CA ALA A 64 -4.01 -3.62 4.31
C ALA A 64 -4.40 -3.11 2.92
N ILE A 65 -5.61 -3.41 2.45
CA ILE A 65 -6.17 -2.87 1.20
C ILE A 65 -6.24 -1.33 1.26
N PHE A 66 -6.71 -0.78 2.38
CA PHE A 66 -6.81 0.67 2.57
C PHE A 66 -5.44 1.36 2.71
N GLU A 67 -4.48 0.70 3.36
CA GLU A 67 -3.10 1.18 3.45
C GLU A 67 -2.44 1.24 2.08
N GLU A 68 -2.65 0.24 1.23
CA GLU A 68 -2.17 0.22 -0.16
C GLU A 68 -2.75 1.40 -0.97
N VAL A 69 -4.05 1.63 -0.82
CA VAL A 69 -4.76 2.75 -1.45
C VAL A 69 -4.21 4.11 -0.98
N GLN A 70 -3.86 4.26 0.30
CA GLN A 70 -3.42 5.53 0.88
C GLN A 70 -1.92 5.81 0.79
N ASP A 71 -1.08 4.87 0.33
CA ASP A 71 0.39 5.01 0.35
C ASP A 71 0.89 6.29 -0.39
N GLY A 72 0.06 6.86 -1.28
CA GLY A 72 0.31 8.13 -1.99
C GLY A 72 -0.20 9.41 -1.31
N GLY A 73 -0.75 9.34 -0.09
CA GLY A 73 -1.27 10.47 0.69
C GLY A 73 -2.74 10.82 0.41
N VAL A 74 -3.09 11.14 -0.84
CA VAL A 74 -4.47 11.47 -1.23
C VAL A 74 -5.09 10.29 -1.95
N VAL A 75 -6.22 9.81 -1.44
CA VAL A 75 -7.04 8.79 -2.09
C VAL A 75 -7.79 9.43 -3.27
N THR A 76 -7.60 8.87 -4.45
CA THR A 76 -8.23 9.31 -5.69
C THR A 76 -9.63 8.69 -5.84
N PRO A 77 -10.48 9.24 -6.72
CA PRO A 77 -11.80 8.64 -7.01
C PRO A 77 -11.72 7.19 -7.49
N THR A 78 -10.63 6.80 -8.16
CA THR A 78 -10.42 5.41 -8.62
C THR A 78 -10.20 4.48 -7.43
N GLU A 79 -9.46 4.94 -6.44
CA GLU A 79 -9.16 4.16 -5.24
C GLU A 79 -10.39 4.03 -4.34
N TRP A 80 -11.16 5.09 -4.12
CA TRP A 80 -12.46 5.03 -3.44
C TRP A 80 -13.42 4.05 -4.11
N ARG A 81 -13.50 4.10 -5.44
CA ARG A 81 -14.29 3.16 -6.23
C ARG A 81 -13.82 1.71 -6.07
N THR A 82 -12.52 1.50 -5.87
CA THR A 82 -11.94 0.18 -5.63
C THR A 82 -12.34 -0.35 -4.25
N LEU A 83 -12.32 0.49 -3.21
CA LEU A 83 -12.79 0.12 -1.87
C LEU A 83 -14.27 -0.26 -1.87
N SER A 84 -15.11 0.54 -2.54
CA SER A 84 -16.54 0.22 -2.73
C SER A 84 -16.73 -1.09 -3.49
N TYR A 85 -16.03 -1.29 -4.61
CA TYR A 85 -16.12 -2.52 -5.38
C TYR A 85 -15.76 -3.77 -4.56
N ILE A 86 -14.71 -3.70 -3.75
CA ILE A 86 -14.33 -4.80 -2.85
C ILE A 86 -15.39 -5.00 -1.78
N ALA A 87 -15.91 -3.93 -1.17
CA ALA A 87 -16.93 -4.00 -0.12
C ALA A 87 -18.27 -4.59 -0.59
N ASP A 88 -18.62 -4.39 -1.87
CA ASP A 88 -19.77 -4.99 -2.53
C ASP A 88 -19.57 -6.46 -2.92
N GLY A 89 -18.39 -7.04 -2.68
CA GLY A 89 -18.06 -8.43 -3.03
C GLY A 89 -17.49 -8.59 -4.44
N GLY A 90 -17.09 -7.49 -5.08
CA GLY A 90 -16.49 -7.47 -6.41
C GLY A 90 -17.48 -7.82 -7.51
N LYS A 91 -17.08 -8.68 -8.45
CA LYS A 91 -17.86 -8.99 -9.65
C LYS A 91 -19.22 -9.59 -9.28
N ASP A 92 -20.26 -8.76 -9.40
CA ASP A 92 -21.65 -9.09 -9.08
C ASP A 92 -21.84 -9.62 -7.64
N GLY A 93 -20.95 -9.20 -6.73
CA GLY A 93 -20.94 -9.60 -5.31
C GLY A 93 -20.48 -11.03 -5.02
N ALA A 94 -19.94 -11.73 -6.02
CA ALA A 94 -19.53 -13.13 -5.89
C ALA A 94 -18.01 -13.36 -5.93
N GLN A 95 -17.21 -12.31 -6.15
CA GLN A 95 -15.77 -12.43 -6.32
C GLN A 95 -15.04 -12.49 -4.98
N TYR A 96 -15.45 -11.70 -4.00
CA TYR A 96 -14.76 -11.58 -2.71
C TYR A 96 -15.66 -12.00 -1.56
N ALA A 97 -15.16 -12.92 -0.73
CA ALA A 97 -15.81 -13.29 0.51
C ALA A 97 -15.36 -12.35 1.64
N LEU A 98 -16.23 -11.43 2.07
CA LEU A 98 -15.93 -10.51 3.16
C LEU A 98 -16.54 -10.97 4.49
N THR A 99 -15.82 -10.71 5.57
CA THR A 99 -16.41 -10.75 6.91
C THR A 99 -17.24 -9.49 7.17
N ALA A 100 -18.29 -9.60 8.00
CA ALA A 100 -19.10 -8.45 8.41
C ALA A 100 -18.28 -7.24 8.90
N PRO A 101 -17.26 -7.39 9.78
CA PRO A 101 -16.43 -6.26 10.22
C PRO A 101 -15.59 -5.66 9.09
N ALA A 102 -15.06 -6.48 8.16
CA ALA A 102 -14.30 -5.98 7.02
C ALA A 102 -15.16 -5.14 6.07
N ARG A 103 -16.34 -5.66 5.72
CA ARG A 103 -17.31 -4.94 4.88
C ARG A 103 -17.72 -3.63 5.54
N LYS A 104 -18.05 -3.65 6.83
CA LYS A 104 -18.41 -2.44 7.57
C LYS A 104 -17.29 -1.40 7.53
N TYR A 105 -16.05 -1.82 7.77
CA TYR A 105 -14.90 -0.91 7.74
C TYR A 105 -14.71 -0.22 6.38
N LEU A 106 -14.75 -0.97 5.28
CA LEU A 106 -14.60 -0.39 3.94
C LEU A 106 -15.76 0.55 3.57
N LEU A 107 -16.99 0.19 3.93
CA LEU A 107 -18.17 1.05 3.69
C LEU A 107 -18.14 2.34 4.52
N ASP A 108 -17.67 2.27 5.76
CA ASP A 108 -17.54 3.43 6.63
C ASP A 108 -16.53 4.44 6.07
N LEU A 109 -15.40 3.95 5.54
CA LEU A 109 -14.41 4.78 4.86
C LEU A 109 -14.97 5.47 3.59
N VAL A 110 -15.67 4.71 2.74
CA VAL A 110 -16.30 5.27 1.53
C VAL A 110 -17.35 6.32 1.89
N ARG A 111 -18.17 6.06 2.91
CA ARG A 111 -19.17 7.01 3.38
C ARG A 111 -18.54 8.26 4.00
N ALA A 112 -17.43 8.12 4.73
CA ALA A 112 -16.74 9.27 5.32
C ALA A 112 -16.20 10.23 4.24
N GLU A 113 -15.77 9.71 3.09
CA GLU A 113 -15.39 10.55 1.94
C GLU A 113 -16.62 11.22 1.30
N GLU A 114 -17.70 10.48 1.04
CA GLU A 114 -18.92 11.03 0.45
C GLU A 114 -19.65 12.02 1.39
N GLY A 115 -19.48 11.84 2.70
CA GLY A 115 -20.14 12.56 3.78
C GLY A 115 -19.29 13.63 4.46
N GLY A 116 -18.18 14.07 3.87
CA GLY A 116 -17.34 15.19 4.36
C GLY A 116 -18.03 16.57 4.37
N GLY A 117 -19.36 16.62 4.49
CA GLY A 117 -20.20 17.80 4.57
C GLY A 117 -21.44 17.52 5.43
N GLU A 118 -21.23 17.08 6.66
CA GLU A 118 -22.22 17.26 7.72
C GLU A 118 -21.59 18.22 8.73
N GLU A 119 -21.82 19.52 8.50
CA GLU A 119 -21.56 20.58 9.46
C GLU A 119 -22.36 20.27 10.72
N GLU A 120 -21.69 20.07 11.85
CA GLU A 120 -22.34 20.07 13.15
C GLU A 120 -22.79 21.51 13.45
N GLU A 121 -24.04 21.79 13.10
CA GLU A 121 -24.81 22.96 13.56
C GLU A 121 -25.43 22.62 14.93
N ASP A 122 -24.82 23.08 16.02
CA ASP A 122 -25.42 23.16 17.37
C ASP A 122 -24.53 24.11 18.21
N GLY A 123 -24.93 25.28 18.70
CA GLY A 123 -26.17 26.06 18.75
C GLY A 123 -25.86 27.34 19.54
#